data_AF-A0A3B9BY64-F1
#
_entry.id   AF-A0A3B9BY64-F1
#
_cell.length_a   1.000
_cell.length_b   1.000
_cell.length_c   1.000
_cell.angle_alpha   90.00
_cell.angle_beta   90.00
_cell.angle_gamma   90.00
#
_symmetry.space_group_name_H-M   'P 1'
#
loop_
_entity.id
_entity.type
_entity.pdbx_description
1 polymer ?
#
loop_
_entity_poly.entity_id
_entity_poly.type
_entity_poly.pdbx_seq_one_letter_code
_entity_poly.pdbx_strand_id
1 'polypeptide(L)'
;MAHQIVNEAINRTEFLIRKLYANINKQLAVAIETRKDSLDQELDTYTDSLIQCRVRYGIYDLIGPGRKNNGSFVPKGSGLAYAEGLEVIQNIEEMKDRLAIDRARYHTLANEFKTATFEGFPMLHVVQWATPNGPKAGPFRTIGVITAFALALVFGLILAVLIEIMKANKDLIKP
;
A
#
# COMPACT_ATOMS: atom_id res chain seq x y z
N MET A 1 -11.20 30.56 -7.54
CA MET A 1 -12.31 29.63 -7.22
C MET A 1 -12.00 28.20 -7.64
N ALA A 2 -12.00 27.81 -8.93
CA ALA A 2 -11.75 26.41 -9.30
C ALA A 2 -10.38 25.87 -8.81
N HIS A 3 -9.31 26.66 -8.95
CA HIS A 3 -7.96 26.27 -8.48
C HIS A 3 -7.87 26.11 -6.95
N GLN A 4 -8.58 26.95 -6.17
CA GLN A 4 -8.64 26.84 -4.71
C GLN A 4 -9.37 25.57 -4.28
N ILE A 5 -10.50 25.25 -4.95
CA ILE A 5 -11.26 24.03 -4.68
C ILE A 5 -10.41 22.78 -4.93
N VAL A 6 -9.64 22.77 -6.03
CA VAL A 6 -8.74 21.66 -6.35
C VAL A 6 -7.63 21.51 -5.31
N ASN A 7 -6.97 22.59 -4.91
CA ASN A 7 -5.91 22.54 -3.90
C ASN A 7 -6.45 22.09 -2.53
N GLU A 8 -7.63 22.56 -2.13
CA GLU A 8 -8.28 22.13 -0.89
C GLU A 8 -8.70 20.64 -0.95
N ALA A 9 -9.21 20.19 -2.10
CA ALA A 9 -9.54 18.79 -2.31
C ALA A 9 -8.30 17.88 -2.23
N ILE A 10 -7.15 18.33 -2.76
CA ILE A 10 -5.88 17.61 -2.65
C ILE A 10 -5.44 17.51 -1.19
N ASN A 11 -5.45 18.63 -0.44
CA ASN A 11 -5.11 18.64 0.98
C ASN A 11 -6.03 17.72 1.80
N ARG A 12 -7.33 17.75 1.52
CA ARG A 12 -8.30 16.88 2.18
C ARG A 12 -8.06 15.41 1.86
N THR A 13 -7.70 15.11 0.62
CA THR A 13 -7.35 13.75 0.19
C THR A 13 -6.08 13.26 0.89
N GLU A 14 -5.05 14.10 1.00
CA GLU A 14 -3.83 13.77 1.74
C GLU A 14 -4.13 13.44 3.21
N PHE A 15 -4.97 14.26 3.86
CA PHE A 15 -5.39 14.04 5.23
C PHE A 15 -6.13 12.71 5.41
N LEU A 16 -7.03 12.37 4.48
CA LEU A 16 -7.77 11.10 4.52
C LEU A 16 -6.85 9.89 4.31
N ILE A 17 -5.92 9.96 3.35
CA ILE A 17 -4.94 8.89 3.10
C ILE A 17 -4.04 8.71 4.32
N ARG A 18 -3.56 9.80 4.92
CA ARG A 18 -2.74 9.77 6.13
C ARG A 18 -3.48 9.09 7.29
N LYS A 19 -4.74 9.47 7.52
CA LYS A 19 -5.60 8.84 8.55
C LYS A 19 -5.85 7.37 8.26
N LEU A 20 -6.08 6.99 7.01
CA LEU A 20 -6.25 5.60 6.60
C LEU A 20 -4.98 4.79 6.89
N TYR A 21 -3.82 5.30 6.50
CA TYR A 21 -2.53 4.64 6.73
C TYR A 21 -2.23 4.45 8.22
N ALA A 22 -2.45 5.49 9.03
CA ALA A 22 -2.30 5.41 10.48
C ALA A 22 -3.23 4.35 11.11
N ASN A 23 -4.50 4.29 10.65
CA ASN A 23 -5.45 3.28 11.11
C ASN A 23 -5.04 1.86 10.71
N ILE A 24 -4.57 1.65 9.48
CA ILE A 24 -4.10 0.35 9.01
C ILE A 24 -2.90 -0.10 9.84
N ASN A 25 -1.90 0.77 10.03
CA ASN A 25 -0.73 0.44 10.84
C ASN A 25 -1.09 0.14 12.29
N LYS A 26 -2.06 0.87 12.87
CA LYS A 26 -2.57 0.58 14.21
C LYS A 26 -3.24 -0.79 14.28
N GLN A 27 -4.07 -1.15 13.30
CA GLN A 27 -4.72 -2.47 13.26
C GLN A 27 -3.70 -3.59 13.07
N LEU A 28 -2.69 -3.40 12.22
CA LEU A 28 -1.59 -4.34 12.03
C LEU A 28 -0.79 -4.52 13.32
N ALA A 29 -0.45 -3.43 14.02
CA ALA A 29 0.24 -3.48 15.29
C ALA A 29 -0.53 -4.31 16.33
N VAL A 30 -1.85 -4.11 16.43
CA VAL A 30 -2.72 -4.90 17.33
C VAL A 30 -2.75 -6.37 16.91
N ALA A 31 -2.92 -6.68 15.63
CA ALA A 31 -2.96 -8.06 15.16
C ALA A 31 -1.63 -8.81 15.42
N ILE A 32 -0.50 -8.13 15.23
CA ILE A 32 0.83 -8.65 15.53
C ILE A 32 1.01 -8.89 17.03
N GLU A 33 0.53 -7.97 17.87
CA GLU A 33 0.58 -8.09 19.33
C GLU A 33 -0.26 -9.28 19.82
N THR A 34 -1.48 -9.47 19.29
CA THR A 34 -2.29 -10.66 19.58
C THR A 34 -1.58 -11.96 19.15
N ARG A 35 -0.92 -11.96 17.98
CA ARG A 35 -0.17 -13.14 17.51
C ARG A 35 1.03 -13.44 18.41
N LYS A 36 1.74 -12.39 18.85
CA LYS A 36 2.86 -12.49 19.79
C LYS A 36 2.40 -13.09 21.13
N ASP A 37 1.28 -12.64 21.68
CA ASP A 37 0.75 -13.16 22.95
C ASP A 37 0.28 -14.62 22.80
N SER A 38 -0.28 -14.99 21.64
CA SER A 38 -0.60 -16.39 21.33
C SER A 38 0.66 -17.27 21.25
N LEU A 39 1.77 -16.78 20.69
CA LEU A 39 3.04 -17.51 20.66
C LEU A 39 3.66 -17.65 22.05
N ASP A 40 3.50 -16.64 22.92
CA ASP A 40 3.94 -16.72 24.31
C ASP A 40 3.20 -17.84 25.07
N GLN A 41 1.87 -17.91 24.92
CA GLN A 41 1.06 -19.00 25.51
C GLN A 41 1.41 -20.38 24.96
N GLU A 42 1.68 -20.47 23.66
CA GLU A 42 2.08 -21.71 23.01
C GLU A 42 3.44 -22.18 23.55
N LEU A 43 4.41 -21.26 23.70
CA LEU A 43 5.74 -21.54 24.25
C LEU A 43 5.67 -22.02 25.71
N ASP A 44 4.78 -21.44 26.51
CA ASP A 44 4.51 -21.90 27.89
C ASP A 44 3.93 -23.32 27.89
N THR A 45 2.96 -23.60 27.02
CA THR A 45 2.36 -24.94 26.88
C THR A 45 3.39 -26.00 26.46
N TYR A 46 4.27 -25.67 25.50
CA TYR A 46 5.36 -26.56 25.09
C TYR A 46 6.41 -26.72 26.19
N THR A 47 6.66 -25.69 27.00
CA THR A 47 7.57 -25.77 28.14
C THR A 47 7.02 -26.70 29.21
N ASP A 48 5.73 -26.60 29.54
CA ASP A 48 5.07 -27.50 30.49
C ASP A 48 5.05 -28.94 29.97
N SER A 49 4.76 -29.12 28.68
CA SER A 49 4.80 -30.44 28.02
C SER A 49 6.21 -31.05 28.08
N LEU A 50 7.25 -30.24 27.84
CA LEU A 50 8.64 -30.67 27.94
C LEU A 50 8.99 -31.10 29.37
N ILE A 51 8.55 -30.34 30.39
CA ILE A 51 8.76 -30.69 31.80
C ILE A 51 8.07 -32.01 32.12
N GLN A 52 6.82 -32.20 31.70
CA GLN A 52 6.08 -33.46 31.91
C GLN A 52 6.76 -34.65 31.25
N CYS A 53 7.24 -34.50 30.00
CA CYS A 53 8.01 -35.55 29.32
C CYS A 53 9.32 -35.86 30.05
N ARG A 54 10.07 -34.85 30.50
CA ARG A 54 11.32 -35.04 31.26
C ARG A 54 11.08 -35.77 32.58
N VAL A 55 10.03 -35.42 33.31
CA VAL A 55 9.64 -36.11 34.56
C VAL A 55 9.21 -37.55 34.28
N ARG A 56 8.42 -37.79 33.23
CA ARG A 56 7.91 -39.13 32.86
C ARG A 56 9.03 -40.10 32.50
N TYR A 57 10.03 -39.66 31.75
CA TYR A 57 11.13 -40.51 31.30
C TYR A 57 12.38 -40.43 32.18
N GLY A 58 12.41 -39.52 33.18
CA GLY A 58 13.56 -39.32 34.07
C GLY A 58 14.78 -38.70 33.38
N ILE A 59 14.58 -38.02 32.24
CA ILE A 59 15.63 -37.47 31.39
C ILE A 59 15.73 -35.96 31.65
N TYR A 60 16.68 -35.55 32.49
CA TYR A 60 16.88 -34.14 32.85
C TYR A 60 18.09 -33.50 32.17
N ASP A 61 19.07 -34.30 31.75
CA ASP A 61 20.37 -33.84 31.21
C ASP A 61 20.34 -33.49 29.71
N LEU A 62 19.19 -33.57 29.03
CA LEU A 62 19.08 -33.07 27.66
C LEU A 62 18.98 -31.55 27.66
N ILE A 63 20.10 -30.91 27.33
CA ILE A 63 20.17 -29.52 26.90
C ILE A 63 20.17 -29.56 25.37
N GLY A 64 19.15 -28.97 24.75
CA GLY A 64 18.85 -29.14 23.33
C GLY A 64 20.03 -28.99 22.37
N PRO A 65 20.02 -29.74 21.25
CA PRO A 65 21.13 -29.81 20.29
C PRO A 65 21.46 -28.46 19.61
N GLY A 66 20.55 -27.47 19.68
CA GLY A 66 20.76 -26.13 19.12
C GLY A 66 21.63 -25.20 19.99
N ARG A 67 21.85 -25.50 21.27
CA ARG A 67 22.76 -24.72 22.12
C ARG A 67 24.18 -25.20 21.84
N LYS A 68 25.01 -24.33 21.25
CA LYS A 68 26.45 -24.53 20.93
C LYS A 68 27.36 -24.79 22.14
N ASN A 69 26.89 -25.46 23.18
CA ASN A 69 27.72 -25.99 24.23
C ASN A 69 27.74 -27.51 24.07
N ASN A 70 28.87 -28.03 23.60
CA ASN A 70 29.22 -29.45 23.62
C ASN A 70 29.38 -29.94 25.08
N GLY A 71 28.32 -29.85 25.88
CA GLY A 71 28.22 -30.59 27.13
C GLY A 71 28.06 -32.06 26.74
N SER A 72 29.07 -32.88 27.04
CA SER A 72 29.06 -34.32 26.80
C SER A 72 27.79 -34.94 27.40
N PHE A 73 26.78 -35.19 26.56
CA PHE A 73 25.60 -35.93 26.94
C PHE A 73 26.01 -37.39 27.04
N VAL A 74 26.12 -37.89 28.27
CA VAL A 74 26.32 -39.32 28.54
C VAL A 74 24.94 -39.90 28.87
N PRO A 75 24.24 -40.56 27.93
CA PRO A 75 22.95 -41.17 28.22
C PRO A 75 23.13 -42.21 29.34
N LYS A 76 22.52 -41.96 30.50
CA LYS A 76 22.59 -42.85 31.67
C LYS A 76 21.52 -43.97 31.66
N GLY A 77 20.73 -44.10 30.58
CA GLY A 77 19.67 -45.10 30.45
C GLY A 77 19.89 -46.01 29.24
N SER A 78 19.59 -47.30 29.39
CA SER A 78 19.50 -48.26 28.28
C SER A 78 18.08 -48.83 28.19
N GLY A 79 17.56 -48.96 26.96
CA GLY A 79 16.24 -49.55 26.69
C GLY A 79 15.42 -48.78 25.64
N LEU A 80 14.48 -49.48 25.02
CA LEU A 80 13.61 -48.95 23.94
C LEU A 80 12.76 -47.77 24.42
N ALA A 81 12.22 -47.83 25.64
CA ALA A 81 11.43 -46.75 26.24
C ALA A 81 12.24 -45.47 26.51
N TYR A 82 13.55 -45.59 26.75
CA TYR A 82 14.45 -44.45 26.93
C TYR A 82 14.75 -43.77 25.60
N ALA A 83 14.99 -44.56 24.54
CA ALA A 83 15.20 -44.04 23.18
C ALA A 83 13.95 -43.33 22.65
N GLU A 84 12.76 -43.90 22.84
CA GLU A 84 11.48 -43.29 22.48
C GLU A 84 11.24 -41.97 23.25
N GLY A 85 11.50 -41.97 24.56
CA GLY A 85 11.40 -40.76 25.38
C GLY A 85 12.36 -39.65 24.96
N LEU A 86 13.58 -40.01 24.54
CA LEU A 86 14.59 -39.07 24.06
C LEU A 86 14.17 -38.41 22.74
N GLU A 87 13.63 -39.17 21.79
CA GLU A 87 13.12 -38.66 20.52
C GLU A 87 11.91 -37.72 20.71
N VAL A 88 10.98 -38.08 21.60
CA VAL A 88 9.82 -37.23 21.93
C VAL A 88 10.27 -35.90 22.57
N ILE A 89 11.21 -35.96 23.51
CA ILE A 89 11.76 -34.76 24.16
C ILE A 89 12.46 -33.88 23.12
N GLN A 90 13.25 -34.46 22.24
CA GLN A 90 13.97 -33.72 21.20
C GLN A 90 13.00 -33.04 20.22
N ASN A 91 11.95 -33.73 19.76
CA ASN A 91 10.93 -33.15 18.89
C ASN A 91 10.21 -31.95 19.53
N ILE A 92 9.88 -32.04 20.82
CA ILE A 92 9.27 -30.93 21.57
C ILE A 92 10.25 -29.77 21.72
N GLU A 93 11.52 -30.06 21.98
CA GLU A 93 12.57 -29.04 22.12
C GLU A 93 12.84 -28.31 20.80
N GLU A 94 12.89 -29.03 19.67
CA GLU A 94 13.00 -28.41 18.35
C GLU A 94 11.79 -27.52 18.02
N MET A 95 10.57 -27.94 18.38
CA MET A 95 9.38 -27.11 18.19
C MET A 95 9.43 -25.85 19.04
N LYS A 96 9.86 -25.97 20.30
CA LYS A 96 10.07 -24.83 21.21
C LYS A 96 11.10 -23.85 20.66
N ASP A 97 12.23 -24.34 20.14
CA ASP A 97 13.27 -23.49 19.56
C ASP A 97 12.77 -22.72 18.33
N ARG A 98 12.00 -23.37 17.45
CA ARG A 98 11.36 -22.70 16.31
C ARG A 98 10.36 -21.62 16.75
N LEU A 99 9.52 -21.92 17.73
CA LEU A 99 8.58 -20.96 18.29
C LEU A 99 9.29 -19.78 18.96
N ALA A 100 10.43 -20.01 19.62
CA ALA A 100 11.23 -18.95 20.22
C ALA A 100 11.82 -17.99 19.16
N ILE A 101 12.24 -18.53 18.01
CA ILE A 101 12.71 -17.74 16.86
C ILE A 101 11.55 -16.91 16.28
N ASP A 102 10.39 -17.53 16.06
CA ASP A 102 9.22 -16.84 15.53
C ASP A 102 8.75 -15.73 16.48
N ARG A 103 8.72 -16.01 17.79
CA ARG A 103 8.43 -15.03 18.83
C ARG A 103 9.35 -13.81 18.72
N ALA A 104 10.67 -14.02 18.59
CA ALA A 104 11.63 -12.93 18.43
C ALA A 104 11.37 -12.11 17.16
N ARG A 105 11.00 -12.77 16.07
CA ARG A 105 10.64 -12.12 14.80
C ARG A 105 9.38 -11.26 14.96
N TYR A 106 8.32 -11.79 15.58
CA TYR A 106 7.08 -11.04 15.81
C TYR A 106 7.27 -9.88 16.79
N HIS A 107 8.12 -10.02 17.82
CA HIS A 107 8.52 -8.90 18.69
C HIS A 107 9.21 -7.76 17.91
N THR A 108 10.12 -8.12 17.02
CA THR A 108 10.84 -7.15 16.19
C THR A 108 9.88 -6.42 15.26
N LEU A 109 8.99 -7.17 14.61
CA LEU A 109 7.96 -6.64 13.72
C LEU A 109 6.97 -5.72 14.47
N ALA A 110 6.56 -6.10 15.68
CA ALA A 110 5.68 -5.28 16.52
C ALA A 110 6.31 -3.91 16.83
N ASN A 111 7.62 -3.90 17.13
CA ASN A 111 8.34 -2.66 17.40
C ASN A 111 8.47 -1.78 16.15
N GLU A 112 8.68 -2.37 14.98
CA GLU A 112 8.73 -1.66 13.70
C GLU A 112 7.38 -1.00 13.36
N PHE A 113 6.26 -1.71 13.53
CA PHE A 113 4.94 -1.11 13.29
C PHE A 113 4.57 -0.07 14.33
N LYS A 114 5.02 -0.21 15.59
CA LYS A 114 4.86 0.81 16.63
C LYS A 114 5.64 2.09 16.32
N THR A 115 6.76 2.03 15.59
CA THR A 115 7.49 3.21 15.14
C THR A 115 6.97 3.77 13.80
N ALA A 116 6.37 2.92 12.96
CA ALA A 116 5.77 3.30 11.67
C ALA A 116 4.44 4.07 11.76
N THR A 117 3.93 4.33 12.97
CA THR A 117 2.74 5.18 13.20
C THR A 117 3.05 6.68 13.25
N PHE A 118 4.29 7.10 12.97
CA PHE A 118 4.68 8.50 13.00
C PHE A 118 3.94 9.32 11.92
N GLU A 119 3.09 10.27 12.32
CA GLU A 119 2.20 11.00 11.40
C GLU A 119 2.89 12.07 10.52
N GLY A 120 4.22 12.20 10.56
CA GLY A 120 4.93 13.36 10.02
C GLY A 120 5.27 13.32 8.53
N PHE A 121 5.05 12.22 7.81
CA PHE A 121 5.47 12.10 6.41
C PHE A 121 4.33 12.42 5.42
N PRO A 122 4.58 13.21 4.35
CA PRO A 122 3.57 13.51 3.34
C PRO A 122 3.25 12.27 2.51
N MET A 123 1.94 11.99 2.30
CA MET A 123 1.47 10.82 1.56
C MET A 123 1.40 11.05 0.05
N LEU A 124 1.22 12.31 -0.34
CA LEU A 124 1.03 12.72 -1.73
C LEU A 124 2.15 13.65 -2.14
N HIS A 125 2.84 13.29 -3.22
CA HIS A 125 3.77 14.20 -3.88
C HIS A 125 3.04 14.96 -4.98
N VAL A 126 2.74 16.22 -4.73
CA VAL A 126 2.07 17.09 -5.71
C VAL A 126 3.13 17.65 -6.68
N VAL A 127 3.08 17.20 -7.94
CA VAL A 127 4.02 17.65 -9.00
C VAL A 127 3.76 19.09 -9.41
N GLN A 128 2.49 19.51 -9.42
CA GLN A 128 2.09 20.87 -9.75
C GLN A 128 0.78 21.23 -9.04
N TRP A 129 0.76 22.36 -8.34
CA TRP A 129 -0.45 22.90 -7.72
C TRP A 129 -1.36 23.54 -8.76
N ALA A 130 -2.67 23.50 -8.52
CA ALA A 130 -3.61 24.17 -9.40
C ALA A 130 -3.36 25.68 -9.34
N THR A 131 -2.97 26.24 -10.48
CA THR A 131 -2.80 27.69 -10.65
C THR A 131 -4.14 28.30 -11.09
N PRO A 132 -4.38 29.59 -10.79
CA PRO A 132 -5.53 30.28 -11.32
C PRO A 132 -5.55 30.15 -12.85
N ASN A 133 -6.70 29.75 -13.42
CA ASN A 133 -6.86 29.64 -14.86
C ASN A 133 -6.26 30.89 -15.53
N GLY A 134 -5.33 30.67 -16.47
CA GLY A 134 -4.87 31.72 -17.36
C GLY A 134 -6.07 32.38 -18.04
N PRO A 135 -5.90 33.61 -18.57
CA PRO A 135 -6.99 34.36 -19.19
C PRO A 135 -7.77 33.42 -20.13
N LYS A 136 -9.10 33.39 -19.98
CA LYS A 136 -10.01 32.62 -20.85
C LYS A 136 -9.53 32.79 -22.29
N ALA A 137 -9.45 31.67 -23.03
CA ALA A 137 -8.99 31.61 -24.42
C ALA A 137 -9.18 32.96 -25.10
N GLY A 138 -8.05 33.60 -25.47
CA GLY A 138 -7.99 35.01 -25.85
C GLY A 138 -8.99 35.41 -26.93
N PRO A 139 -9.00 36.68 -27.37
CA PRO A 139 -10.01 37.20 -28.31
C PRO A 139 -10.01 36.49 -29.67
N PHE A 140 -9.19 35.46 -29.91
CA PHE A 140 -9.23 34.55 -31.04
C PHE A 140 -10.64 34.06 -31.40
N ARG A 141 -11.51 33.77 -30.42
CA ARG A 141 -12.89 33.37 -30.74
C ARG A 141 -13.71 34.53 -31.30
N THR A 142 -13.58 35.73 -30.73
CA THR A 142 -14.29 36.92 -31.23
C THR A 142 -13.71 37.40 -32.57
N ILE A 143 -12.39 37.37 -32.72
CA ILE A 143 -11.68 37.68 -33.96
C ILE A 143 -12.09 36.70 -35.07
N GLY A 144 -12.15 35.39 -34.76
CA GLY A 144 -12.55 34.36 -35.73
C GLY A 144 -13.98 34.54 -36.24
N VAL A 145 -14.92 34.97 -35.38
CA VAL A 145 -16.30 35.26 -35.82
C VAL A 145 -16.35 36.51 -36.70
N ILE A 146 -15.59 37.56 -36.35
CA ILE A 146 -15.54 38.80 -37.13
C ILE A 146 -14.92 38.54 -38.51
N THR A 147 -13.82 37.79 -38.59
CA THR A 147 -13.17 37.48 -39.88
C THR A 147 -14.04 36.59 -40.76
N ALA A 148 -14.72 35.60 -40.18
CA ALA A 148 -15.68 34.76 -40.92
C ALA A 148 -16.86 35.58 -41.46
N PHE A 149 -17.38 36.53 -40.67
CA PHE A 149 -18.46 37.42 -41.11
C PHE A 149 -18.03 38.34 -42.25
N ALA A 150 -16.84 38.94 -42.16
CA ALA A 150 -16.31 39.82 -43.20
C ALA A 150 -16.09 39.07 -44.52
N LEU A 151 -15.52 37.86 -44.47
CA LEU A 151 -15.31 37.03 -45.66
C LEU A 151 -16.63 36.59 -46.31
N ALA A 152 -17.63 36.22 -45.51
CA ALA A 152 -18.94 35.85 -46.02
C ALA A 152 -19.64 37.01 -46.76
N LEU A 153 -19.51 38.24 -46.26
CA LEU A 153 -20.08 39.43 -46.90
C LEU A 153 -19.43 39.70 -48.26
N VAL A 154 -18.09 39.68 -48.32
CA VAL A 154 -17.35 39.87 -49.57
C VAL A 154 -17.74 38.80 -50.61
N PHE A 155 -17.81 37.54 -50.20
CA PHE A 155 -18.18 36.45 -51.09
C PHE A 155 -19.64 36.58 -51.58
N GLY A 156 -20.56 36.96 -50.69
CA GLY A 156 -21.95 37.22 -51.04
C GLY A 156 -22.11 38.38 -52.04
N LEU A 157 -21.32 39.44 -51.89
CA LEU A 157 -21.35 40.60 -52.79
C LEU A 157 -20.83 40.22 -54.19
N ILE A 158 -19.73 39.45 -54.26
CA ILE A 158 -19.21 38.93 -55.53
C ILE A 158 -20.27 38.07 -56.23
N LEU A 159 -20.92 37.16 -55.51
CA LEU A 159 -21.99 36.33 -56.07
C LEU A 159 -23.18 37.16 -56.57
N ALA A 160 -23.60 38.17 -55.82
CA ALA A 160 -24.70 39.05 -56.21
C ALA A 160 -24.40 39.79 -57.52
N VAL A 161 -23.18 40.34 -57.67
CA VAL A 161 -22.74 40.99 -58.91
C VAL A 161 -22.70 40.01 -60.07
N LEU A 162 -22.20 38.79 -59.85
CA LEU A 162 -22.11 37.76 -60.89
C LEU A 162 -23.52 37.34 -61.37
N ILE A 163 -24.46 37.16 -60.44
CA ILE A 163 -25.86 36.86 -60.75
C ILE A 163 -26.50 37.99 -61.57
N GLU A 164 -26.24 39.26 -61.21
CA GLU A 164 -26.80 40.40 -61.93
C GLU A 164 -26.24 40.52 -63.35
N ILE A 165 -24.93 40.31 -63.54
CA ILE A 165 -24.30 40.27 -64.87
C ILE A 165 -24.88 39.12 -65.71
N MET A 166 -25.08 37.94 -65.12
CA MET A 166 -25.69 36.81 -65.83
C MET A 166 -27.14 37.08 -66.23
N LYS A 167 -27.93 37.77 -65.39
CA LYS A 167 -29.29 38.19 -65.73
C LYS A 167 -29.30 39.24 -66.84
N ALA A 168 -28.48 40.27 -66.73
CA ALA A 168 -28.34 41.30 -67.76
C ALA A 168 -27.95 40.71 -69.12
N ASN A 169 -27.01 39.76 -69.15
CA ASN A 169 -26.62 39.05 -70.38
C ASN A 169 -27.72 38.11 -70.89
N LYS A 170 -28.56 37.54 -70.01
CA LYS A 170 -29.68 36.69 -70.41
C LYS A 170 -30.84 37.50 -71.00
N ASP A 171 -31.04 38.73 -70.54
CA ASP A 171 -32.06 39.63 -71.07
C ASP A 171 -31.64 40.26 -72.42
N LEU A 172 -30.34 40.33 -72.72
CA LEU A 172 -29.79 40.69 -74.04
C LEU A 172 -29.90 39.57 -75.11
N ILE A 173 -30.20 38.33 -74.72
CA ILE A 173 -30.26 37.14 -75.60
C ILE A 173 -31.70 36.63 -75.79
N LYS A 174 -32.71 37.29 -75.21
CA LYS A 174 -34.11 37.03 -75.61
C LYS A 174 -34.42 37.83 -76.88
N PRO A 175 -35.09 37.20 -77.88
CA PRO A 175 -35.19 37.68 -79.25
C PRO A 175 -35.88 39.03 -79.39
#